data_AF-A0A7G8DEU3-F1
#
_entry.id   AF-A0A7G8DEU3-F1
#
_cell.length_a   1.000
_cell.length_b   1.000
_cell.length_c   1.000
_cell.angle_alpha   90.00
_cell.angle_beta   90.00
_cell.angle_gamma   90.00
#
_symmetry.space_group_name_H-M   'P 1'
#
loop_
_entity.id
_entity.type
_entity.pdbx_description
1 polymer ?
#
loop_
_entity_poly.entity_id
_entity_poly.type
_entity_poly.pdbx_seq_one_letter_code
_entity_poly.pdbx_strand_id
1 'polypeptide(L)'
;MKNRHSWHFWLWISASFGLGAISILVFAVLAYFGAGAFNTENRLAKRVNIAQAELIQRRQQEMTELLERKRRSAENLVDRMYNRYLDNPNATMDFLVISGGGENGAFGSGFLVGWSKVTDKPGLMPGFDGVTGVSAGSLIAPFAYIGTKESLENINHFFGTLRRTLLS
;
A
#
# COMPACT_ATOMS: atom_id res chain seq x y z
N MET A 1 -49.52 29.80 35.45
CA MET A 1 -49.27 28.65 34.55
C MET A 1 -47.80 28.27 34.70
N LYS A 2 -47.53 27.05 35.18
CA LYS A 2 -46.26 26.64 35.80
C LYS A 2 -45.39 25.95 34.75
N ASN A 3 -44.20 26.51 34.47
CA ASN A 3 -43.22 26.01 33.49
C ASN A 3 -42.71 24.61 33.88
N ARG A 4 -43.37 23.55 33.42
CA ARG A 4 -42.93 22.14 33.59
C ARG A 4 -41.71 21.79 32.72
N HIS A 5 -41.31 22.65 31.79
CA HIS A 5 -40.31 22.31 30.78
C HIS A 5 -38.84 22.63 31.18
N SER A 6 -38.61 23.49 32.18
CA SER A 6 -37.24 23.92 32.56
C SER A 6 -36.51 22.94 33.49
N TRP A 7 -37.24 22.16 34.29
CA TRP A 7 -36.63 21.31 35.32
C TRP A 7 -35.90 20.10 34.71
N HIS A 8 -36.45 19.52 33.64
CA HIS A 8 -35.79 18.47 32.88
C HIS A 8 -34.52 18.97 32.16
N PHE A 9 -34.51 20.20 31.67
CA PHE A 9 -33.34 20.79 31.00
C PHE A 9 -32.14 20.91 31.94
N TRP A 10 -32.34 21.44 33.15
CA TRP A 10 -31.27 21.55 34.15
C TRP A 10 -30.81 20.19 34.68
N LEU A 11 -31.73 19.22 34.83
CA LEU A 11 -31.38 17.85 35.19
C LEU A 11 -30.50 17.16 34.13
N TRP A 12 -30.81 17.32 32.85
CA TRP A 12 -30.02 16.74 31.77
C TRP A 12 -28.62 17.37 31.68
N ILE A 13 -28.50 18.69 31.86
CA ILE A 13 -27.19 19.37 31.91
C ILE A 13 -26.35 18.85 33.08
N SER A 14 -26.91 18.77 34.28
CA SER A 14 -26.18 18.25 35.44
C SER A 14 -25.78 16.78 35.28
N ALA A 15 -26.66 15.97 34.68
CA ALA A 15 -26.36 14.56 34.38
C ALA A 15 -25.24 14.43 33.33
N SER A 16 -25.23 15.25 32.27
CA SER A 16 -24.17 15.26 31.26
C SER A 16 -22.82 15.69 31.83
N PHE A 17 -22.79 16.69 32.72
CA PHE A 17 -21.55 17.08 33.42
C PHE A 17 -21.05 15.96 34.34
N GLY A 18 -21.95 15.28 35.06
CA GLY A 18 -21.59 14.13 35.89
C GLY A 18 -21.02 12.97 35.09
N LEU A 19 -21.66 12.61 33.97
CA LEU A 19 -21.18 11.56 33.06
C LEU A 19 -19.85 11.93 32.40
N GLY A 20 -19.67 13.21 32.04
CA GLY A 20 -18.40 13.72 31.51
C GLY A 20 -17.25 13.59 32.53
N ALA A 21 -17.48 13.94 33.79
CA ALA A 21 -16.48 13.80 34.85
C ALA A 21 -16.09 12.32 35.09
N ILE A 22 -17.08 11.41 35.07
CA ILE A 22 -16.84 9.97 35.19
C ILE A 22 -16.03 9.44 34.00
N SER A 23 -16.32 9.90 32.78
CA SER A 23 -15.58 9.49 31.58
C SER A 23 -14.10 9.88 31.64
N ILE A 24 -13.78 11.08 32.16
CA ILE A 24 -12.38 11.51 32.36
C ILE A 24 -11.66 10.61 33.35
N LEU A 25 -12.31 10.23 34.45
CA LEU A 25 -11.73 9.32 35.45
C LEU A 25 -11.52 7.91 34.87
N VAL A 26 -12.49 7.39 34.13
CA VAL A 26 -12.36 6.08 33.45
C VAL A 26 -11.22 6.12 32.45
N PHE A 27 -11.10 7.19 31.65
CA PHE A 27 -10.01 7.36 30.71
C PHE A 27 -8.65 7.45 31.43
N ALA A 28 -8.56 8.20 32.54
CA ALA A 28 -7.33 8.31 33.33
C ALA A 28 -6.92 6.96 33.94
N VAL A 29 -7.88 6.18 34.43
CA VAL A 29 -7.65 4.82 34.94
C VAL A 29 -7.18 3.89 33.82
N LEU A 30 -7.86 3.88 32.67
CA LEU A 30 -7.45 3.10 31.50
C LEU A 30 -6.08 3.52 30.97
N ALA A 31 -5.76 4.80 30.98
CA ALA A 31 -4.45 5.31 30.60
C ALA A 31 -3.38 4.90 31.61
N TYR A 32 -3.66 4.94 32.92
CA TYR A 32 -2.73 4.54 33.97
C TYR A 32 -2.42 3.04 33.94
N PHE A 33 -3.45 2.19 33.84
CA PHE A 33 -3.28 0.74 33.73
C PHE A 33 -2.77 0.32 32.34
N GLY A 34 -3.17 1.02 31.28
CA GLY A 34 -2.73 0.78 29.91
C GLY A 34 -1.31 1.25 29.63
N ALA A 35 -0.82 2.30 30.31
CA ALA A 35 0.55 2.79 30.16
C ALA A 35 1.59 1.72 30.51
N GLY A 36 1.31 0.83 31.47
CA GLY A 36 2.15 -0.32 31.79
C GLY A 36 2.11 -1.44 30.74
N ALA A 37 1.01 -1.56 29.98
CA ALA A 37 0.89 -2.51 28.88
C ALA A 37 1.66 -2.06 27.62
N PHE A 38 1.90 -0.76 27.48
CA PHE A 38 2.81 -0.19 26.48
C PHE A 38 4.27 -0.21 26.98
N ASN A 39 4.79 -1.39 27.32
CA ASN A 39 6.21 -1.53 27.64
C ASN A 39 7.06 -1.24 26.39
N THR A 40 7.68 -0.06 26.36
CA THR A 40 8.46 0.45 25.22
C THR A 40 9.80 -0.26 25.00
N GLU A 41 10.23 -1.10 25.93
CA GLU A 41 11.59 -1.67 25.90
C GLU A 41 11.85 -2.65 24.74
N ASN A 42 10.81 -3.17 24.07
CA ASN A 42 10.98 -4.23 23.05
C ASN A 42 10.48 -3.88 21.64
N ARG A 43 10.18 -2.61 21.34
CA ARG A 43 9.60 -2.26 20.01
C ARG A 43 10.62 -1.87 18.95
N LEU A 44 11.86 -1.57 19.33
CA LEU A 44 12.93 -1.25 18.38
C LEU A 44 14.21 -1.95 18.83
N ALA A 45 14.83 -2.72 17.94
CA ALA A 45 16.14 -3.30 18.20
C ALA A 45 17.10 -2.21 18.69
N LYS A 46 17.73 -2.43 19.86
CA LYS A 46 18.73 -1.51 20.40
C LYS A 46 19.77 -1.25 19.31
N ARG A 47 19.91 0.00 18.87
CA ARG A 47 20.86 0.35 17.80
C ARG A 47 22.26 -0.04 18.27
N VAL A 48 22.83 -1.06 17.63
CA VAL A 48 24.23 -1.43 17.84
C VAL A 48 25.08 -0.28 17.31
N ASN A 49 26.01 0.22 18.13
CA ASN A 49 26.95 1.23 17.68
C ASN A 49 27.98 0.54 16.79
N ILE A 50 27.80 0.67 15.48
CA ILE A 50 28.73 0.17 14.46
C ILE A 50 29.83 1.23 14.28
N ALA A 51 31.10 0.83 14.33
CA ALA A 51 32.22 1.74 14.13
C ALA A 51 32.13 2.41 12.74
N GLN A 52 32.51 3.70 12.64
CA GLN A 52 32.40 4.45 11.38
C GLN A 52 33.15 3.79 10.21
N ALA A 53 34.32 3.19 10.47
CA ALA A 53 35.09 2.46 9.47
C ALA A 53 34.32 1.26 8.91
N GLU A 54 33.62 0.52 9.77
CA GLU A 54 32.78 -0.61 9.37
C GLU A 54 31.54 -0.14 8.58
N LEU A 55 30.91 0.99 8.97
CA LEU A 55 29.80 1.58 8.20
C LEU A 55 30.22 2.00 6.80
N ILE A 56 31.40 2.60 6.66
CA ILE A 56 31.96 3.00 5.36
C ILE A 56 32.19 1.75 4.49
N GLN A 57 32.76 0.70 5.07
CA GLN A 57 32.99 -0.56 4.35
C GLN A 57 31.67 -1.22 3.91
N ARG A 58 30.67 -1.31 4.81
CA ARG A 58 29.34 -1.85 4.51
C ARG A 58 28.67 -1.06 3.38
N ARG A 59 28.68 0.27 3.45
CA ARG A 59 28.14 1.12 2.38
C ARG A 59 28.85 0.88 1.04
N GLN A 60 30.18 0.71 1.04
CA GLN A 60 30.93 0.44 -0.19
C GLN A 60 30.56 -0.92 -0.79
N GLN A 61 30.36 -1.94 0.05
CA GLN A 61 29.90 -3.26 -0.37
C GLN A 61 28.47 -3.20 -0.94
N GLU A 62 27.53 -2.60 -0.19
CA GLU A 62 26.14 -2.39 -0.64
C GLU A 62 26.07 -1.63 -1.97
N MET A 63 26.91 -0.60 -2.16
CA MET A 63 26.97 0.14 -3.41
C MET A 63 27.51 -0.71 -4.56
N THR A 64 28.52 -1.53 -4.31
CA THR A 64 29.07 -2.45 -5.32
C THR A 64 28.02 -3.49 -5.73
N GLU A 65 27.34 -4.09 -4.75
CA GLU A 65 26.25 -5.03 -5.01
C GLU A 65 25.09 -4.40 -5.76
N LEU A 66 24.71 -3.17 -5.40
CA LEU A 66 23.68 -2.41 -6.08
C LEU A 66 24.05 -2.14 -7.54
N LEU A 67 25.31 -1.74 -7.80
CA LEU A 67 25.81 -1.50 -9.16
C LEU A 67 25.79 -2.79 -9.98
N GLU A 68 26.24 -3.91 -9.42
CA GLU A 68 26.19 -5.22 -10.09
C GLU A 68 24.76 -5.69 -10.37
N ARG A 69 23.82 -5.42 -9.45
CA ARG A 69 22.39 -5.69 -9.69
C ARG A 69 21.82 -4.83 -10.79
N LYS A 70 22.15 -3.53 -10.83
CA LYS A 70 21.72 -2.61 -11.90
C LYS A 70 22.31 -3.01 -13.24
N ARG A 71 23.60 -3.35 -13.28
CA ARG A 71 24.31 -3.80 -14.48
C ARG A 71 23.65 -5.04 -15.07
N ARG A 72 23.46 -6.10 -14.28
CA ARG A 72 22.76 -7.32 -14.72
C ARG A 72 21.34 -7.06 -15.20
N SER A 73 20.61 -6.17 -14.53
CA SER A 73 19.24 -5.83 -14.94
C SER A 73 19.21 -5.11 -16.28
N ALA A 74 20.17 -4.20 -16.52
CA ALA A 74 20.31 -3.49 -17.78
C ALA A 74 20.71 -4.43 -18.92
N GLU A 75 21.67 -5.33 -18.70
CA GLU A 75 22.07 -6.36 -19.67
C GLU A 75 20.87 -7.23 -20.06
N ASN A 76 20.14 -7.76 -19.08
CA ASN A 76 18.95 -8.56 -19.34
C ASN A 76 17.86 -7.79 -20.12
N LEU A 77 17.71 -6.49 -19.90
CA LEU A 77 16.77 -5.68 -20.67
C LEU A 77 17.26 -5.49 -22.11
N VAL A 78 18.54 -5.16 -22.30
CA VAL A 78 19.16 -5.01 -23.62
C VAL A 78 19.03 -6.30 -24.43
N ASP A 79 19.37 -7.44 -23.84
CA ASP A 79 19.27 -8.74 -24.52
C ASP A 79 17.83 -9.06 -24.92
N ARG A 80 16.85 -8.81 -24.03
CA ARG A 80 15.42 -9.00 -24.36
C ARG A 80 14.97 -8.07 -25.49
N MET A 81 15.38 -6.80 -25.48
CA MET A 81 15.02 -5.84 -26.53
C MET A 81 15.67 -6.19 -27.86
N TYR A 82 16.94 -6.62 -27.83
CA TYR A 82 17.64 -7.07 -29.01
C TYR A 82 16.95 -8.28 -29.65
N ASN A 83 16.58 -9.27 -28.84
CA ASN A 83 15.83 -10.44 -29.32
C ASN A 83 14.46 -10.04 -29.92
N ARG A 84 13.71 -9.14 -29.27
CA ARG A 84 12.44 -8.63 -29.84
C ARG A 84 12.66 -7.87 -31.15
N TYR A 85 13.76 -7.12 -31.28
CA TYR A 85 14.10 -6.39 -32.51
C TYR A 85 14.40 -7.35 -33.68
N LEU A 86 15.05 -8.48 -33.41
CA LEU A 86 15.30 -9.51 -34.44
C LEU A 86 13.99 -10.11 -34.96
N ASP A 87 13.00 -10.30 -34.09
CA ASP A 87 11.68 -10.82 -34.46
C ASP A 87 10.80 -9.74 -35.14
N ASN A 88 10.87 -8.50 -34.65
CA ASN A 88 10.11 -7.36 -35.14
C ASN A 88 10.98 -6.08 -35.09
N PRO A 89 11.44 -5.55 -36.22
CA PRO A 89 12.24 -4.32 -36.27
C PRO A 89 11.57 -3.09 -35.65
N ASN A 90 10.24 -3.11 -35.51
CA ASN A 90 9.46 -2.03 -34.88
C ASN A 90 9.10 -2.35 -33.42
N ALA A 91 9.77 -3.30 -32.77
CA ALA A 91 9.52 -3.64 -31.38
C ALA A 91 9.73 -2.42 -30.46
N THR A 92 8.82 -2.24 -29.51
CA THR A 92 8.85 -1.17 -28.52
C THR A 92 9.07 -1.72 -27.12
N MET A 93 9.38 -0.82 -26.19
CA MET A 93 9.42 -1.11 -24.76
C MET A 93 8.08 -0.73 -24.14
N ASP A 94 7.46 -1.68 -23.44
CA ASP A 94 6.10 -1.51 -22.94
C ASP A 94 6.11 -1.23 -21.44
N PHE A 95 5.76 0.01 -21.07
CA PHE A 95 5.63 0.42 -19.67
C PHE A 95 4.20 0.71 -19.27
N LEU A 96 3.82 0.24 -18.09
CA LEU A 96 2.56 0.58 -17.45
C LEU A 96 2.80 1.47 -16.22
N VAL A 97 2.10 2.59 -16.15
CA VAL A 97 2.15 3.52 -15.02
C VAL A 97 0.75 3.62 -14.41
N ILE A 98 0.61 3.19 -13.15
CA ILE A 98 -0.67 3.10 -12.46
C ILE A 98 -0.74 4.19 -11.38
N SER A 99 -1.66 5.13 -11.56
CA SER A 99 -1.89 6.19 -10.58
C SER A 99 -2.46 5.65 -9.25
N GLY A 100 -2.45 6.50 -8.22
CA GLY A 100 -3.19 6.25 -6.99
C GLY A 100 -4.69 6.47 -7.15
N GLY A 101 -5.49 5.89 -6.26
CA GLY A 101 -6.95 6.04 -6.30
C GLY A 101 -7.68 5.65 -5.00
N GLY A 102 -6.96 5.36 -3.91
CA GLY A 102 -7.56 4.91 -2.66
C GLY A 102 -8.50 3.70 -2.85
N GLU A 103 -9.74 3.83 -2.40
CA GLU A 103 -10.81 2.83 -2.56
C GLU A 103 -11.18 2.52 -4.02
N ASN A 104 -10.76 3.36 -4.98
CA ASN A 104 -10.95 3.13 -6.41
C ASN A 104 -9.90 2.20 -7.04
N GLY A 105 -9.04 1.56 -6.24
CA GLY A 105 -8.16 0.49 -6.74
C GLY A 105 -8.92 -0.62 -7.48
N ALA A 106 -10.19 -0.84 -7.13
CA ALA A 106 -11.09 -1.78 -7.80
C ALA A 106 -11.32 -1.46 -9.29
N PHE A 107 -11.30 -0.19 -9.68
CA PHE A 107 -11.40 0.20 -11.09
C PHE A 107 -10.12 -0.21 -11.84
N GLY A 108 -8.95 0.12 -11.29
CA GLY A 108 -7.67 -0.21 -11.90
C GLY A 108 -7.44 -1.71 -12.03
N SER A 109 -7.75 -2.49 -10.98
CA SER A 109 -7.66 -3.95 -11.04
C SER A 109 -8.67 -4.57 -11.98
N GLY A 110 -9.91 -4.08 -12.00
CA GLY A 110 -10.97 -4.56 -12.89
C GLY A 110 -10.66 -4.29 -14.36
N PHE A 111 -10.09 -3.12 -14.65
CA PHE A 111 -9.62 -2.76 -15.99
C PHE A 111 -8.56 -3.75 -16.48
N LEU A 112 -7.57 -4.09 -15.65
CA LEU A 112 -6.51 -5.05 -16.02
C LEU A 112 -7.06 -6.46 -16.28
N VAL A 113 -8.02 -6.92 -15.47
CA VAL A 113 -8.72 -8.20 -15.70
C VAL A 113 -9.52 -8.18 -17.01
N GLY A 114 -10.09 -7.03 -17.38
CA GLY A 114 -10.77 -6.84 -18.65
C GLY A 114 -9.79 -6.86 -19.83
N TRP A 115 -8.70 -6.10 -19.72
CA TRP A 115 -7.67 -5.99 -20.76
C TRP A 115 -6.98 -7.32 -21.03
N SER A 116 -6.72 -8.12 -19.98
CA SER A 116 -6.12 -9.46 -20.14
C SER A 116 -7.02 -10.46 -20.87
N LYS A 117 -8.31 -10.15 -21.08
CA LYS A 117 -9.26 -10.99 -21.83
C LYS A 117 -9.39 -10.57 -23.29
N VAL A 118 -8.84 -9.43 -23.69
CA VAL A 118 -8.85 -8.98 -25.09
C VAL A 118 -8.00 -9.95 -25.91
N THR A 119 -8.60 -10.58 -26.91
CA THR A 119 -7.91 -11.54 -27.80
C THR A 119 -7.49 -10.93 -29.13
N ASP A 120 -8.02 -9.75 -29.45
CA ASP A 120 -7.71 -9.05 -30.70
C ASP A 120 -6.25 -8.58 -30.67
N LYS A 121 -5.45 -9.02 -31.65
CA LYS A 121 -4.01 -8.73 -31.73
C LYS A 121 -3.64 -7.24 -31.52
N PRO A 122 -4.38 -6.25 -32.06
CA PRO A 122 -4.05 -4.84 -31.85
C PRO A 122 -4.31 -4.33 -30.42
N GLY A 123 -5.17 -5.00 -29.66
CA GLY A 123 -5.59 -4.60 -28.31
C GLY A 123 -5.11 -5.53 -27.21
N LEU A 124 -4.33 -6.57 -27.55
CA LEU A 124 -3.79 -7.53 -26.59
C LEU A 124 -2.94 -6.78 -25.55
N MET A 125 -3.13 -7.10 -24.28
CA MET A 125 -2.28 -6.56 -23.22
C MET A 125 -0.85 -7.09 -23.42
N PRO A 126 0.16 -6.20 -23.59
CA PRO A 126 1.52 -6.63 -23.80
C PRO A 126 2.13 -7.20 -22.51
N GLY A 127 3.20 -7.96 -22.65
CA GLY A 127 4.08 -8.26 -21.53
C GLY A 127 4.91 -7.02 -21.19
N PHE A 128 4.63 -6.39 -20.05
CA PHE A 128 5.29 -5.14 -19.67
C PHE A 128 6.77 -5.34 -19.31
N ASP A 129 7.63 -4.45 -19.80
CA ASP A 129 9.06 -4.36 -19.42
C ASP A 129 9.25 -3.64 -18.09
N GLY A 130 8.26 -2.86 -17.68
CA GLY A 130 8.20 -2.27 -16.35
C GLY A 130 6.79 -1.84 -15.99
N VAL A 131 6.43 -2.03 -14.72
CA VAL A 131 5.21 -1.49 -14.15
C VAL A 131 5.56 -0.66 -12.92
N THR A 132 5.03 0.55 -12.85
CA THR A 132 5.18 1.43 -11.69
C THR A 132 3.83 1.92 -11.23
N GLY A 133 3.73 2.34 -9.97
CA GLY A 133 2.53 3.00 -9.49
C GLY A 133 2.67 3.64 -8.13
N VAL A 134 1.66 4.40 -7.74
CA VAL A 134 1.62 5.15 -6.48
C VAL A 134 0.40 4.74 -5.66
N SER A 135 0.54 4.58 -4.35
CA SER A 135 -0.56 4.26 -3.43
C SER A 135 -1.31 2.97 -3.82
N ALA A 136 -2.61 3.02 -4.12
CA ALA A 136 -3.33 1.86 -4.66
C ALA A 136 -2.62 1.27 -5.89
N GLY A 137 -2.08 2.12 -6.78
CA GLY A 137 -1.31 1.71 -7.95
C GLY A 137 -0.03 0.96 -7.62
N SER A 138 0.67 1.29 -6.51
CA SER A 138 1.87 0.55 -6.11
C SER A 138 1.55 -0.87 -5.63
N LEU A 139 0.33 -1.10 -5.12
CA LEU A 139 -0.12 -2.44 -4.77
C LEU A 139 -0.55 -3.25 -6.00
N ILE A 140 -1.13 -2.59 -7.01
CA ILE A 140 -1.55 -3.24 -8.26
C ILE A 140 -0.34 -3.58 -9.15
N ALA A 141 0.68 -2.73 -9.18
CA ALA A 141 1.82 -2.82 -10.09
C ALA A 141 2.53 -4.19 -10.14
N PRO A 142 2.85 -4.86 -9.01
CA PRO A 142 3.48 -6.18 -9.04
C PRO A 142 2.62 -7.25 -9.69
N PHE A 143 1.30 -7.21 -9.49
CA PHE A 143 0.37 -8.18 -10.09
C PHE A 143 0.21 -7.94 -11.59
N ALA A 144 0.16 -6.67 -12.00
CA ALA A 144 0.16 -6.30 -13.42
C ALA A 144 1.46 -6.69 -14.13
N TYR A 145 2.61 -6.61 -13.44
CA TYR A 145 3.90 -7.04 -13.98
C TYR A 145 3.98 -8.57 -14.15
N ILE A 146 3.40 -9.34 -13.22
CA ILE A 146 3.27 -10.80 -13.36
C ILE A 146 2.32 -11.16 -14.51
N GLY A 147 1.21 -10.42 -14.63
CA GLY A 147 0.30 -10.47 -15.77
C GLY A 147 -0.52 -11.75 -15.93
N THR A 148 -0.33 -12.76 -15.06
CA THR A 148 -1.13 -13.98 -15.10
C THR A 148 -2.57 -13.71 -14.71
N LYS A 149 -3.52 -14.43 -15.32
CA LYS A 149 -4.94 -14.29 -15.02
C LYS A 149 -5.23 -14.42 -13.53
N GLU A 150 -4.61 -15.39 -12.86
CA GLU A 150 -4.73 -15.61 -11.42
C GLU A 150 -4.24 -14.39 -10.62
N SER A 151 -3.07 -13.83 -10.97
CA SER A 151 -2.52 -12.65 -10.30
C SER A 151 -3.46 -11.46 -10.41
N LEU A 152 -4.00 -11.20 -11.61
CA LEU A 152 -4.94 -10.11 -11.87
C LEU A 152 -6.28 -10.32 -11.15
N GLU A 153 -6.79 -11.55 -11.11
CA GLU A 153 -8.02 -11.89 -10.39
C GLU A 153 -7.85 -11.74 -8.87
N ASN A 154 -6.70 -12.13 -8.33
CA ASN A 154 -6.38 -11.99 -6.90
C ASN A 154 -6.38 -10.53 -6.45
N ILE A 155 -5.69 -9.64 -7.18
CA ILE A 155 -5.66 -8.22 -6.83
C ILE A 155 -7.05 -7.57 -7.03
N ASN A 156 -7.81 -8.02 -8.03
CA ASN A 156 -9.17 -7.55 -8.22
C ASN A 156 -10.11 -7.97 -7.10
N HIS A 157 -9.99 -9.20 -6.61
CA HIS A 157 -10.74 -9.67 -5.46
C HIS A 157 -10.39 -8.88 -4.18
N PHE A 158 -9.11 -8.59 -3.97
CA PHE A 158 -8.65 -7.78 -2.83
C PHE A 158 -9.37 -6.42 -2.77
N PHE A 159 -9.35 -5.66 -3.88
CA PHE A 159 -10.02 -4.36 -3.93
C PHE A 159 -11.56 -4.47 -3.97
N GLY A 160 -12.11 -5.53 -4.56
CA GLY A 160 -13.55 -5.79 -4.55
C GLY A 160 -14.10 -6.11 -3.17
N THR A 161 -13.30 -6.75 -2.31
CA THR A 161 -13.67 -7.08 -0.94
C THR A 161 -13.66 -5.84 -0.04
N LEU A 162 -12.62 -5.00 -0.16
CA LEU A 162 -12.51 -3.76 0.61
C LEU A 162 -13.69 -2.81 0.41
N ARG A 163 -14.27 -2.76 -0.80
CA ARG A 163 -15.47 -1.95 -1.08
C ARG A 163 -16.71 -2.45 -0.33
N ARG A 164 -16.86 -3.76 -0.10
CA ARG A 164 -18.05 -4.30 0.60
C ARG A 164 -18.03 -4.00 2.10
N THR A 165 -16.86 -3.98 2.72
CA THR A 165 -16.72 -3.76 4.17
C THR A 165 -16.81 -2.29 4.58
N LEU A 166 -16.60 -1.34 3.66
CA LEU A 166 -16.71 0.10 3.93
C LEU A 166 -18.11 0.68 3.68
N LEU A 167 -18.99 -0.10 3.06
CA LEU A 167 -20.39 0.27 2.77
C LEU A 167 -21.42 -0.49 3.64
N SER A 168 -20.95 -1.25 4.63
CA SER A 168 -21.77 -1.97 5.62
C SER A 168 -21.55 -1.40 7.01
#